data_AF-A0A7Y4Y899-F1
#
_entry.id   AF-A0A7Y4Y899-F1
#
_cell.length_a   1.000
_cell.length_b   1.000
_cell.length_c   1.000
_cell.angle_alpha   90.00
_cell.angle_beta   90.00
_cell.angle_gamma   90.00
#
_symmetry.space_group_name_H-M   'P 1'
#
loop_
_entity.id
_entity.type
_entity.pdbx_description
1 polymer ?
#
loop_
_entity_poly.entity_id
_entity_poly.type
_entity_poly.pdbx_seq_one_letter_code
_entity_poly.pdbx_strand_id
1 'polypeptide(L)'
;MNNTEFEKLESLRKKTTERYLSSYLRKLSLEKPVTVKYRNQSADDFLKEMLGLKKELNGIGNNFNQAVHKLHLLDKIPEFRVWVNQYDGLQKSLLNKVEEIKFKVNQLYEQWLLK
;
A
#
# COMPACT_ATOMS: atom_id res chain seq x y z
N MET A 1 -18.16 8.26 -40.27
CA MET A 1 -18.24 7.60 -38.96
C MET A 1 -19.49 8.13 -38.27
N ASN A 2 -20.43 7.25 -37.92
CA ASN A 2 -21.62 7.65 -37.17
C ASN A 2 -21.28 7.84 -35.68
N ASN A 3 -22.21 8.40 -34.89
CA ASN A 3 -21.97 8.66 -33.47
C ASN A 3 -21.66 7.38 -32.68
N THR A 4 -22.36 6.28 -32.96
CA THR A 4 -22.16 4.99 -32.29
C THR A 4 -20.74 4.44 -32.51
N GLU A 5 -20.23 4.54 -33.73
CA GLU A 5 -18.87 4.15 -34.09
C GLU A 5 -17.82 5.05 -33.42
N PHE A 6 -18.08 6.36 -33.37
CA PHE A 6 -17.22 7.32 -32.68
C PHE A 6 -17.11 6.97 -31.19
N GLU A 7 -18.24 6.77 -30.52
CA GLU A 7 -18.29 6.44 -29.08
C GLU A 7 -17.56 5.12 -28.78
N LYS A 8 -17.76 4.10 -29.63
CA LYS A 8 -17.08 2.82 -29.51
C LYS A 8 -15.56 2.99 -29.63
N LEU A 9 -15.08 3.71 -30.64
CA LEU A 9 -13.65 3.97 -30.83
C LEU A 9 -13.05 4.77 -29.67
N GLU A 10 -13.79 5.75 -29.17
CA GLU A 10 -13.32 6.56 -28.05
C GLU A 10 -13.28 5.75 -26.74
N SER A 11 -14.21 4.81 -26.55
CA SER A 11 -14.18 3.86 -25.43
C SER A 11 -12.95 2.94 -25.49
N LEU A 12 -12.57 2.48 -26.70
CA LEU A 12 -11.38 1.67 -26.90
C LEU A 12 -10.11 2.50 -26.68
N ARG A 13 -10.04 3.72 -27.23
CA ARG A 13 -8.91 4.65 -27.02
C ARG A 13 -8.65 4.89 -25.53
N LYS A 14 -9.71 5.11 -24.73
CA LYS A 14 -9.62 5.29 -23.26
C LYS A 14 -8.96 4.12 -22.55
N LYS A 15 -9.03 2.90 -23.10
CA LYS A 15 -8.34 1.72 -22.58
C LYS A 15 -6.88 1.63 -23.00
N THR A 16 -6.33 2.60 -23.73
CA THR A 16 -4.95 2.58 -24.21
C THR A 16 -4.11 3.71 -23.63
N THR A 17 -2.82 3.72 -23.94
CA THR A 17 -1.89 4.81 -23.61
C THR A 17 -2.06 6.05 -24.50
N GLU A 18 -2.84 5.97 -25.59
CA GLU A 18 -2.97 7.05 -26.55
C GLU A 18 -3.85 8.18 -26.01
N ARG A 19 -3.32 9.40 -25.93
CA ARG A 19 -4.05 10.57 -25.39
C ARG A 19 -5.17 11.04 -26.32
N TYR A 20 -4.93 11.07 -27.62
CA TYR A 20 -5.84 11.61 -28.63
C TYR A 20 -6.37 10.51 -29.56
N LEU A 21 -7.64 10.61 -29.96
CA LEU A 21 -8.27 9.68 -30.90
C LEU A 21 -7.51 9.62 -32.24
N SER A 22 -7.02 10.77 -32.72
CA SER A 22 -6.23 10.85 -33.95
C SER A 22 -4.92 10.04 -33.88
N SER A 23 -4.23 10.08 -32.74
CA SER A 23 -3.00 9.29 -32.51
C SER A 23 -3.30 7.78 -32.48
N TYR A 24 -4.37 7.41 -31.78
CA TYR A 24 -4.86 6.02 -31.71
C TYR A 24 -5.22 5.46 -33.09
N LEU A 25 -6.04 6.19 -33.85
CA LEU A 25 -6.42 5.79 -35.20
C LEU A 25 -5.21 5.71 -36.14
N ARG A 26 -4.31 6.69 -36.09
CA ARG A 26 -3.08 6.68 -36.91
C ARG A 26 -2.21 5.45 -36.64
N LYS A 27 -2.09 5.03 -35.37
CA LYS A 27 -1.33 3.82 -35.04
C LYS A 27 -2.00 2.57 -35.59
N LEU A 28 -3.32 2.43 -35.40
CA LEU A 28 -4.08 1.30 -35.93
C LEU A 28 -3.99 1.21 -37.47
N SER A 29 -4.19 2.34 -38.17
CA SER A 29 -4.12 2.39 -39.64
C SER A 29 -2.74 2.11 -40.22
N LEU A 30 -1.69 2.29 -39.42
CA LEU A 30 -0.30 2.00 -39.80
C LEU A 30 0.20 0.68 -39.22
N GLU A 31 -0.69 -0.15 -38.66
CA GLU A 31 -0.36 -1.41 -38.01
C GLU A 31 0.73 -1.27 -36.92
N LYS A 32 0.80 -0.09 -36.30
CA LYS A 32 1.75 0.20 -35.23
C LYS A 32 1.20 -0.30 -33.89
N PRO A 33 2.07 -0.78 -32.99
CA PRO A 33 1.65 -1.27 -31.69
C PRO A 33 0.96 -0.18 -30.87
N VAL A 34 -0.16 -0.57 -30.24
CA VAL A 34 -0.90 0.25 -29.27
C VAL A 34 -0.88 -0.45 -27.92
N THR A 35 -0.40 0.24 -26.89
CA THR A 35 -0.36 -0.30 -25.53
C THR A 35 -1.73 -0.14 -24.87
N VAL A 36 -2.36 -1.27 -24.55
CA VAL A 36 -3.62 -1.31 -23.79
C VAL A 36 -3.28 -1.27 -22.29
N LYS A 37 -3.95 -0.37 -21.57
CA LYS A 37 -3.91 -0.31 -20.11
C LYS A 37 -4.79 -1.41 -19.55
N TYR A 38 -4.20 -2.27 -18.71
CA TYR A 38 -4.93 -3.28 -17.96
C TYR A 38 -4.86 -2.93 -16.47
N ARG A 39 -6.02 -2.78 -15.83
CA ARG A 39 -6.11 -2.58 -14.37
C ARG A 39 -6.24 -3.94 -13.72
N ASN A 40 -5.30 -4.30 -12.86
CA ASN A 40 -5.33 -5.57 -12.14
C ASN A 40 -6.11 -5.41 -10.84
N GLN A 41 -7.38 -5.82 -10.85
CA GLN A 41 -8.26 -5.72 -9.69
C GLN A 41 -7.72 -6.46 -8.47
N SER A 42 -7.16 -7.66 -8.65
CA SER A 42 -6.57 -8.44 -7.54
C SER A 42 -5.43 -7.71 -6.86
N ALA A 43 -4.66 -6.92 -7.61
CA ALA A 43 -3.59 -6.12 -7.04
C ALA A 43 -4.09 -4.86 -6.33
N ASP A 44 -5.15 -4.23 -6.82
CA ASP A 44 -5.83 -3.14 -6.10
C ASP A 44 -6.42 -3.62 -4.77
N ASP A 45 -7.05 -4.80 -4.76
CA ASP A 45 -7.60 -5.41 -3.56
C ASP A 45 -6.48 -5.75 -2.56
N PHE A 46 -5.36 -6.29 -3.03
CA PHE A 46 -4.17 -6.54 -2.22
C PHE A 46 -3.61 -5.25 -1.57
N LEU A 47 -3.54 -4.13 -2.31
CA LEU A 47 -3.08 -2.86 -1.75
C LEU A 47 -4.02 -2.33 -0.68
N LYS A 48 -5.33 -2.49 -0.89
CA LYS A 48 -6.33 -2.11 0.09
C LYS A 48 -6.14 -2.87 1.41
N GLU A 49 -5.89 -4.17 1.33
CA GLU A 49 -5.57 -5.00 2.50
C GLU A 49 -4.26 -4.56 3.17
N MET A 50 -3.22 -4.28 2.38
CA MET A 50 -1.92 -3.80 2.90
C MET A 50 -2.02 -2.46 3.63
N LEU A 51 -2.83 -1.53 3.11
CA LEU A 51 -3.12 -0.26 3.80
C LEU A 51 -3.87 -0.49 5.12
N GLY A 52 -4.78 -1.46 5.16
CA GLY A 52 -5.45 -1.91 6.39
C GLY A 52 -4.44 -2.42 7.41
N LEU A 53 -3.55 -3.34 7.00
CA LEU A 53 -2.52 -3.92 7.84
C LEU A 53 -1.58 -2.85 8.42
N LYS A 54 -1.17 -1.86 7.61
CA LYS A 54 -0.36 -0.72 8.08
C LYS A 54 -1.07 0.05 9.20
N LYS A 55 -2.37 0.28 9.07
CA LYS A 55 -3.17 1.00 10.07
C LYS A 55 -3.29 0.20 11.38
N GLU A 56 -3.52 -1.11 11.28
CA GLU A 56 -3.57 -1.99 12.45
C GLU A 56 -2.22 -2.04 13.19
N LEU A 57 -1.11 -2.15 12.46
CA LEU A 57 0.24 -2.10 13.02
C LEU A 57 0.55 -0.78 13.74
N ASN A 58 0.08 0.35 13.19
CA ASN A 58 0.15 1.63 13.90
C ASN A 58 -0.63 1.60 15.22
N GLY A 59 -1.83 1.01 15.22
CA GLY A 59 -2.65 0.84 16.42
C GLY A 59 -1.96 -0.03 17.47
N ILE A 60 -1.40 -1.17 17.07
CA ILE A 60 -0.64 -2.07 17.95
C ILE A 60 0.55 -1.34 18.57
N GLY A 61 1.35 -0.63 17.76
CA GLY A 61 2.50 0.14 18.26
C GLY A 61 2.09 1.21 19.28
N ASN A 62 0.99 1.92 19.02
CA ASN A 62 0.48 2.95 19.94
C ASN A 62 -0.02 2.35 21.26
N ASN A 63 -0.80 1.27 21.21
CA ASN A 63 -1.30 0.59 22.41
C ASN A 63 -0.15 0.02 23.24
N PHE A 64 0.84 -0.53 22.54
CA PHE A 64 2.02 -1.08 23.18
C PHE A 64 2.86 0.01 23.86
N ASN A 65 3.11 1.14 23.19
CA ASN A 65 3.77 2.29 23.81
C ASN A 65 3.04 2.80 25.06
N GLN A 66 1.69 2.80 25.05
CA GLN A 66 0.90 3.16 26.24
C GLN A 66 1.10 2.15 27.38
N ALA A 67 1.12 0.85 27.08
CA ALA A 67 1.37 -0.19 28.08
C ALA A 67 2.77 -0.06 28.69
N VAL A 68 3.78 0.25 27.88
CA VAL A 68 5.15 0.53 28.32
C VAL A 68 5.20 1.75 29.23
N HIS A 69 4.54 2.86 28.85
CA HIS A 69 4.49 4.03 29.72
C HIS A 69 3.89 3.71 31.09
N LYS A 70 2.84 2.89 31.15
CA LYS A 70 2.25 2.42 32.41
C LYS A 70 3.21 1.53 33.19
N LEU A 71 3.96 0.67 32.51
CA LEU A 71 4.97 -0.21 33.12
C LEU A 71 6.10 0.62 33.78
N HIS A 72 6.58 1.68 33.12
CA HIS A 72 7.57 2.59 33.71
C HIS A 72 7.05 3.39 34.91
N LEU A 73 5.74 3.62 35.02
CA LEU A 73 5.16 4.20 36.24
C LEU A 73 5.22 3.22 37.42
N LEU A 74 5.18 1.91 37.16
CA LEU A 74 5.28 0.83 38.15
C LEU A 74 6.74 0.51 38.55
N ASP A 75 7.74 0.97 37.80
CA ASP A 75 9.18 0.80 38.13
C ASP A 75 9.57 1.46 39.47
N LYS A 76 8.75 2.39 39.96
CA LYS A 76 8.88 2.97 41.31
C LYS A 76 8.54 1.98 42.43
N ILE A 77 7.92 0.84 42.12
CA ILE A 77 7.54 -0.22 43.04
C ILE A 77 8.63 -1.34 42.96
N PRO A 78 9.43 -1.56 44.01
CA PRO A 78 10.58 -2.46 43.99
C PRO A 78 10.28 -3.89 43.51
N GLU A 79 9.08 -4.40 43.80
CA GLU A 79 8.62 -5.75 43.47
C GLU A 79 8.45 -5.97 41.96
N PHE A 80 8.21 -4.90 41.18
CA PHE A 80 7.98 -5.01 39.73
C PHE A 80 9.24 -4.80 38.90
N ARG A 81 10.34 -4.31 39.48
CA ARG A 81 11.58 -3.93 38.78
C ARG A 81 12.19 -5.05 37.94
N VAL A 82 12.12 -6.30 38.43
CA VAL A 82 12.64 -7.49 37.71
C VAL A 82 11.77 -7.81 36.48
N TRP A 83 10.46 -7.66 36.62
CA TRP A 83 9.51 -7.85 35.53
C TRP A 83 9.66 -6.77 34.45
N VAL A 84 9.83 -5.50 34.85
CA VAL A 84 10.08 -4.39 33.91
C VAL A 84 11.35 -4.62 33.09
N ASN A 85 12.45 -5.04 33.73
CA ASN A 85 13.71 -5.30 33.04
C ASN A 85 13.66 -6.50 32.08
N GLN A 86 12.87 -7.55 32.39
CA GLN A 86 12.71 -8.69 31.48
C GLN A 86 11.89 -8.35 30.22
N TYR A 87 10.94 -7.42 30.31
CA TYR A 87 10.07 -7.07 29.19
C TYR A 87 10.64 -6.01 28.24
N ASP A 88 11.67 -5.26 28.64
CA ASP A 88 12.28 -4.20 27.81
C ASP A 88 12.92 -4.73 26.51
N GLY A 89 13.53 -5.92 26.55
CA GLY A 89 14.09 -6.58 25.36
C GLY A 89 13.01 -7.05 24.38
N LEU A 90 11.93 -7.63 24.90
CA LEU A 90 10.79 -8.10 24.10
C LEU A 90 10.08 -6.91 23.44
N GLN A 91 9.99 -5.79 24.17
CA GLN A 91 9.42 -4.54 23.70
C GLN A 91 10.15 -3.97 22.49
N LYS A 92 11.47 -3.84 22.58
CA LYS A 92 12.30 -3.36 21.48
C LYS A 92 12.18 -4.27 20.25
N SER A 93 12.18 -5.59 20.46
CA SER A 93 12.02 -6.56 19.37
C SER A 93 10.67 -6.43 18.65
N LEU A 94 9.57 -6.29 19.40
CA LEU A 94 8.24 -6.12 18.83
C LEU A 94 8.12 -4.83 18.02
N LEU A 95 8.57 -3.70 18.58
CA LEU A 95 8.54 -2.41 17.89
C LEU A 95 9.38 -2.43 16.60
N ASN A 96 10.58 -3.01 16.66
CA ASN A 96 11.42 -3.16 15.48
C ASN A 96 10.74 -3.99 14.39
N LYS A 97 10.05 -5.09 14.76
CA LYS A 97 9.32 -5.92 13.79
C LYS A 97 8.11 -5.20 13.20
N VAL A 98 7.38 -4.43 14.00
CA VAL A 98 6.27 -3.59 13.52
C VAL A 98 6.78 -2.57 12.48
N GLU A 99 7.89 -1.89 12.75
CA GLU A 99 8.48 -0.93 11.80
C GLU A 99 9.00 -1.62 10.53
N GLU A 100 9.63 -2.80 10.64
CA GLU A 100 10.07 -3.57 9.48
C GLU A 100 8.89 -3.94 8.56
N ILE A 101 7.76 -4.35 9.14
CA ILE A 101 6.55 -4.69 8.37
C ILE A 101 5.97 -3.44 7.71
N LYS A 102 5.87 -2.30 8.43
CA LYS A 102 5.41 -1.03 7.83
C LYS A 102 6.30 -0.61 6.66
N PHE A 103 7.61 -0.77 6.79
CA PHE A 103 8.55 -0.46 5.74
C PHE A 103 8.30 -1.33 4.49
N LYS A 104 8.18 -2.65 4.66
CA LYS A 104 7.89 -3.57 3.53
C LYS A 104 6.54 -3.27 2.87
N VAL A 105 5.51 -2.93 3.65
CA VAL A 105 4.20 -2.51 3.12
C VAL A 105 4.34 -1.25 2.25
N ASN A 106 5.10 -0.25 2.71
CA ASN A 106 5.34 0.97 1.92
C ASN A 106 6.15 0.67 0.65
N GLN A 107 7.17 -0.21 0.71
CA GLN A 107 7.93 -0.59 -0.49
C GLN A 107 7.06 -1.27 -1.55
N LEU A 108 6.16 -2.16 -1.14
CA LEU A 108 5.20 -2.80 -2.05
C LEU A 108 4.24 -1.77 -2.68
N TYR A 109 3.82 -0.78 -1.90
CA TYR A 109 2.99 0.32 -2.40
C TYR A 109 3.73 1.20 -3.43
N GLU A 110 4.97 1.59 -3.14
CA GLU A 110 5.83 2.38 -4.05
C GLU A 110 6.08 1.64 -5.37
N GLN A 111 6.44 0.35 -5.29
CA GLN A 111 6.63 -0.49 -6.48
C GLN A 111 5.36 -0.62 -7.32
N TRP A 112 4.19 -0.49 -6.70
CA TRP A 112 2.93 -0.50 -7.41
C TRP A 112 2.63 0.82 -8.12
N LEU A 113 2.85 1.97 -7.47
CA LEU A 113 2.64 3.29 -8.10
C LEU A 113 3.53 3.54 -9.33
N LEU A 114 4.68 2.87 -9.38
CA LEU A 114 5.62 2.95 -10.50
C LEU A 114 5.26 2.04 -11.70
N LYS A 115 4.21 1.21 -11.59
CA LYS A 115 3.71 0.33 -12.65
C LYS A 115 2.37 0.82 -13.20
#